data_AF-A0A358BGA8-F1
#
_entry.id   AF-A0A358BGA8-F1
#
_cell.length_a   1.000
_cell.length_b   1.000
_cell.length_c   1.000
_cell.angle_alpha   90.00
_cell.angle_beta   90.00
_cell.angle_gamma   90.00
#
_symmetry.space_group_name_H-M   'P 1'
#
loop_
_entity.id
_entity.type
_entity.pdbx_description
1 polymer ?
#
loop_
_entity_poly.entity_id
_entity_poly.type
_entity_poly.pdbx_seq_one_letter_code
_entity_poly.pdbx_strand_id
1 'polypeptide(L)'
;MADPYRITIYTAMPGIPLVDGDRQMGTSAAGHMWYQVSDGEVKNSYGFAPKEHGASSGPGTGYDTDAEAYQSPHYSRTMEITAEQYAKLKQFGDAAIKEDWGYFKGEYNGATNSCVDFTWGALKHAGFNIHRPDGHHTRWHGGVA
;
A
#
# COMPACT_ATOMS: atom_id res chain seq x y z
N MET A 1 0.85 -16.24 25.11
CA MET A 1 1.80 -15.23 24.61
C MET A 1 1.02 -14.35 23.65
N ALA A 2 1.10 -13.03 23.77
CA ALA A 2 0.47 -12.17 22.77
C ALA A 2 1.18 -12.38 21.43
N ASP A 3 0.41 -12.48 20.35
CA ASP A 3 0.98 -12.62 19.01
C ASP A 3 1.77 -11.35 18.62
N PRO A 4 2.87 -11.47 17.88
CA PRO A 4 3.72 -10.34 17.53
C PRO A 4 3.04 -9.44 16.49
N TYR A 5 3.32 -8.14 16.54
CA TYR A 5 2.95 -7.21 15.48
C TYR A 5 3.64 -7.60 14.17
N ARG A 6 2.90 -7.54 13.07
CA ARG A 6 3.37 -7.96 11.75
C ARG A 6 2.98 -7.00 10.66
N ILE A 7 3.82 -6.95 9.63
CA ILE A 7 3.46 -6.45 8.30
C ILE A 7 3.58 -7.60 7.30
N THR A 8 2.62 -7.69 6.38
CA THR A 8 2.71 -8.52 5.17
C THR A 8 2.62 -7.62 3.95
N ILE A 9 3.60 -7.68 3.07
CA ILE A 9 3.59 -6.97 1.78
C ILE A 9 3.17 -7.98 0.72
N TYR A 10 2.21 -7.61 -0.12
CA TYR A 10 1.69 -8.44 -1.19
C TYR A 10 1.98 -7.81 -2.55
N THR A 11 2.22 -8.65 -3.54
CA THR A 11 2.24 -8.24 -4.95
C THR A 11 1.40 -9.16 -5.81
N ALA A 12 0.57 -8.56 -6.65
CA ALA A 12 -0.16 -9.21 -7.72
C ALA A 12 0.49 -8.88 -9.07
N MET A 13 0.64 -9.88 -9.94
CA MET A 13 1.17 -9.68 -11.29
C MET A 13 0.17 -8.97 -12.20
N PRO A 14 0.63 -8.37 -13.32
CA PRO A 14 -0.26 -7.97 -14.41
C PRO A 14 -1.21 -9.09 -14.82
N GLY A 15 -2.48 -8.76 -15.06
CA GLY A 15 -3.51 -9.72 -15.50
C GLY A 15 -4.18 -10.52 -14.39
N ILE A 16 -3.76 -10.38 -13.11
CA ILE A 16 -4.48 -11.00 -11.99
C ILE A 16 -5.85 -10.29 -11.84
N PRO A 17 -6.96 -11.06 -11.79
CA PRO A 17 -8.29 -10.50 -11.60
C PRO A 17 -8.46 -9.89 -10.21
N LEU A 18 -9.07 -8.71 -10.15
CA LEU A 18 -9.68 -8.19 -8.93
C LEU A 18 -11.06 -8.83 -8.78
N VAL A 19 -11.41 -9.30 -7.59
CA VAL A 19 -12.73 -9.86 -7.31
C VAL A 19 -13.39 -9.14 -6.13
N ASP A 20 -14.69 -8.90 -6.23
CA ASP A 20 -15.56 -8.50 -5.11
C ASP A 20 -16.60 -9.62 -4.94
N GLY A 21 -16.39 -10.48 -3.94
CA GLY A 21 -17.09 -11.76 -3.85
C GLY A 21 -16.83 -12.63 -5.09
N ASP A 22 -17.90 -13.03 -5.80
CA ASP A 22 -17.82 -13.78 -7.06
C ASP A 22 -17.68 -12.89 -8.32
N ARG A 23 -17.69 -11.57 -8.15
CA ARG A 23 -17.69 -10.62 -9.28
C ARG A 23 -16.28 -10.20 -9.64
N GLN A 24 -15.83 -10.51 -10.86
CA GLN A 24 -14.59 -9.94 -11.40
C GLN A 24 -14.78 -8.43 -11.63
N MET A 25 -14.02 -7.62 -10.90
CA MET A 25 -14.05 -6.16 -10.93
C MET A 25 -13.08 -5.57 -11.98
N GLY A 26 -12.18 -6.39 -12.51
CA GLY A 26 -11.21 -6.02 -13.54
C GLY A 26 -9.94 -6.85 -13.46
N THR A 27 -8.90 -6.43 -14.19
CA THR A 27 -7.55 -7.00 -14.09
C THR A 27 -6.54 -5.88 -14.00
N SER A 28 -5.55 -6.02 -13.13
CA SER A 28 -4.49 -5.01 -13.00
C SER A 28 -3.57 -5.03 -14.24
N ALA A 29 -3.53 -3.95 -15.01
CA ALA A 29 -2.72 -3.87 -16.24
C ALA A 29 -1.20 -3.88 -15.97
N ALA A 30 -0.77 -3.38 -14.81
CA ALA A 30 0.65 -3.28 -14.41
C ALA A 30 1.02 -4.14 -13.19
N GLY A 31 0.06 -4.91 -12.65
CA GLY A 31 0.18 -5.52 -11.32
C GLY A 31 -0.23 -4.55 -10.20
N HIS A 32 -0.21 -5.03 -8.96
CA HIS A 32 -0.62 -4.25 -7.79
C HIS A 32 0.21 -4.61 -6.56
N MET A 33 0.52 -3.63 -5.71
CA MET A 33 1.27 -3.81 -4.48
C MET A 33 0.58 -3.10 -3.32
N TRP A 34 0.36 -3.83 -2.23
CA TRP A 34 -0.28 -3.32 -1.03
C TRP A 34 0.36 -3.95 0.21
N TYR A 35 0.01 -3.44 1.38
CA TYR A 35 0.46 -4.01 2.64
C TYR A 35 -0.69 -4.25 3.60
N GLN A 36 -0.50 -5.18 4.51
CA GLN A 36 -1.41 -5.45 5.61
C GLN A 36 -0.63 -5.44 6.91
N VAL A 37 -1.19 -4.82 7.94
CA VAL A 37 -0.65 -4.83 9.29
C VAL A 37 -1.53 -5.64 10.22
N SER A 38 -0.90 -6.30 11.19
CA SER A 38 -1.58 -7.13 12.19
C SER A 38 -0.99 -6.86 13.56
N ASP A 39 -1.84 -6.72 14.59
CA ASP A 39 -1.43 -6.67 16.00
C ASP A 39 -1.51 -8.03 16.70
N GLY A 40 -1.92 -9.06 15.96
CA GLY A 40 -2.10 -10.42 16.45
C GLY A 40 -3.57 -10.85 16.39
N GLU A 41 -4.49 -9.88 16.47
CA GLU A 41 -5.93 -10.12 16.46
C GLU A 41 -6.59 -9.46 15.25
N VAL A 42 -6.27 -8.18 15.02
CA VAL A 42 -6.86 -7.35 13.95
C VAL A 42 -5.90 -7.28 12.78
N LYS A 43 -6.44 -7.41 11.57
CA LYS A 43 -5.71 -7.28 10.31
C LYS A 43 -6.29 -6.12 9.52
N ASN A 44 -5.47 -5.13 9.18
CA ASN A 44 -5.86 -4.00 8.35
C ASN A 44 -5.05 -4.02 7.06
N SER A 45 -5.72 -4.01 5.91
CA SER A 45 -5.09 -3.94 4.58
C SER A 45 -5.09 -2.50 4.07
N TYR A 46 -4.09 -2.12 3.29
CA TYR A 46 -3.94 -0.78 2.74
C TYR A 46 -3.26 -0.82 1.37
N GLY A 47 -4.01 -0.44 0.34
CA GLY A 47 -3.53 -0.21 -1.03
C GLY A 47 -3.88 1.18 -1.54
N PHE A 48 -3.35 1.51 -2.72
CA PHE A 48 -3.59 2.79 -3.40
C PHE A 48 -3.74 2.58 -4.90
N ALA A 49 -4.86 3.03 -5.45
CA ALA A 49 -5.19 2.89 -6.86
C ALA A 49 -6.03 4.10 -7.34
N PRO A 50 -6.23 4.29 -8.65
CA PRO A 50 -7.15 5.33 -9.12
C PRO A 50 -8.58 5.06 -8.66
N LYS A 51 -9.37 6.13 -8.47
CA LYS A 51 -10.81 6.02 -8.20
C LYS A 51 -11.55 5.37 -9.36
N GLU A 52 -11.18 5.74 -10.58
CA GLU A 52 -11.71 5.13 -11.80
C GLU A 52 -10.99 3.81 -12.08
N HIS A 53 -11.73 2.70 -12.06
CA HIS A 53 -11.18 1.38 -12.30
C HIS A 53 -10.57 1.28 -13.71
N GLY A 54 -9.35 0.76 -13.79
CA GLY A 54 -8.62 0.59 -15.06
C GLY A 54 -7.91 1.86 -15.56
N ALA A 55 -8.07 3.01 -14.90
CA ALA A 55 -7.32 4.21 -15.25
C ALA A 55 -5.82 4.06 -14.92
N SER A 56 -4.96 4.62 -15.76
CA SER A 56 -3.50 4.66 -15.52
C SER A 56 -3.05 5.86 -14.68
N SER A 57 -3.92 6.87 -14.56
CA SER A 57 -3.66 8.14 -13.88
C SER A 57 -4.96 8.85 -13.51
N GLY A 58 -4.92 9.73 -12.52
CA GLY A 58 -6.06 10.56 -12.11
C GLY A 58 -6.18 10.65 -10.59
N PRO A 59 -7.33 11.10 -10.04
CA PRO A 59 -7.57 11.06 -8.62
C PRO A 59 -7.40 9.63 -8.07
N GLY A 60 -6.52 9.47 -7.09
CA GLY A 60 -6.31 8.23 -6.36
C GLY A 60 -7.20 8.13 -5.13
N THR A 61 -7.26 6.93 -4.56
CA THR A 61 -7.90 6.67 -3.27
C THR A 61 -7.24 5.48 -2.58
N GLY A 62 -7.29 5.47 -1.25
CA GLY A 62 -6.83 4.35 -0.45
C GLY A 62 -7.90 3.27 -0.36
N TYR A 63 -7.49 1.99 -0.41
CA TYR A 63 -8.39 0.84 -0.30
C TYR A 63 -7.99 -0.03 0.89
N ASP A 64 -8.98 -0.51 1.64
CA ASP A 64 -8.81 -1.42 2.78
C ASP A 64 -9.22 -2.87 2.50
N THR A 65 -9.70 -3.14 1.29
CA THR A 65 -10.23 -4.44 0.88
C THR A 65 -9.25 -5.26 0.01
N ASP A 66 -8.05 -4.74 -0.31
CA ASP A 66 -7.12 -5.40 -1.24
C ASP A 66 -6.76 -6.84 -0.82
N ALA A 67 -6.63 -7.11 0.48
CA ALA A 67 -6.33 -8.46 0.98
C ALA A 67 -7.48 -9.47 0.73
N GLU A 68 -8.72 -9.00 0.62
CA GLU A 68 -9.90 -9.81 0.29
C GLU A 68 -10.10 -9.89 -1.22
N ALA A 69 -9.85 -8.78 -1.92
CA ALA A 69 -10.07 -8.65 -3.36
C ALA A 69 -9.04 -9.42 -4.21
N TYR A 70 -7.84 -9.67 -3.68
CA TYR A 70 -6.81 -10.48 -4.32
C TYR A 70 -6.66 -11.84 -3.63
N GLN A 71 -7.57 -12.78 -3.95
CA GLN A 71 -7.63 -14.12 -3.33
C GLN A 71 -6.39 -15.01 -3.59
N SER A 72 -5.48 -14.62 -4.48
CA SER A 72 -4.22 -15.34 -4.77
C SER A 72 -3.12 -14.36 -5.14
N PRO A 73 -2.52 -13.64 -4.17
CA PRO A 73 -1.37 -12.78 -4.44
C PRO A 73 -0.22 -13.63 -4.95
N HIS A 74 0.47 -13.17 -6.00
CA HIS A 74 1.56 -13.92 -6.60
C HIS A 74 2.75 -14.07 -5.65
N TYR A 75 3.00 -13.04 -4.86
CA TYR A 75 4.03 -13.05 -3.84
C TYR A 75 3.54 -12.34 -2.59
N SER A 76 3.94 -12.87 -1.44
CA SER A 76 3.74 -12.22 -0.16
C SER A 76 4.99 -12.40 0.70
N ARG A 77 5.29 -11.40 1.53
CA ARG A 77 6.35 -11.49 2.52
C ARG A 77 5.88 -10.90 3.84
N THR A 78 5.89 -11.73 4.89
CA THR A 78 5.56 -11.33 6.26
C THR A 78 6.83 -11.12 7.07
N MET A 79 6.84 -10.08 7.91
CA MET A 79 7.89 -9.83 8.90
C MET A 79 7.29 -9.27 10.18
N GLU A 80 7.95 -9.54 11.30
CA GLU A 80 7.62 -8.94 12.60
C GLU A 80 8.11 -7.49 12.66
N ILE A 81 7.34 -6.65 13.36
CA ILE A 81 7.57 -5.21 13.45
C ILE A 81 7.39 -4.76 14.91
N THR A 82 7.85 -3.55 15.21
CA THR A 82 7.58 -2.93 16.52
C THR A 82 6.15 -2.37 16.58
N ALA A 83 5.63 -2.18 17.80
CA ALA A 83 4.33 -1.51 17.99
C ALA A 83 4.32 -0.08 17.41
N GLU A 84 5.45 0.64 17.46
CA GLU A 84 5.59 1.95 16.83
C GLU A 84 5.51 1.89 15.31
N GLN A 85 6.17 0.91 14.69
CA GLN A 85 6.08 0.69 13.25
C GLN A 85 4.65 0.36 12.84
N TYR A 86 3.97 -0.51 13.59
CA TYR A 86 2.56 -0.83 13.38
C TYR A 86 1.68 0.42 13.40
N ALA A 87 1.80 1.25 14.45
CA ALA A 87 1.00 2.46 14.59
C ALA A 87 1.20 3.44 13.43
N LYS A 88 2.46 3.66 13.00
CA LYS A 88 2.79 4.55 11.87
C LYS A 88 2.26 4.01 10.54
N LEU A 89 2.39 2.71 10.29
CA LEU A 89 1.85 2.06 9.10
C LEU A 89 0.32 2.17 9.05
N LYS A 90 -0.35 1.94 10.18
CA LYS A 90 -1.80 2.07 10.30
C LYS A 90 -2.24 3.51 10.07
N GLN A 91 -1.57 4.48 10.70
CA GLN A 91 -1.86 5.90 10.52
C GLN A 91 -1.73 6.36 9.06
N PHE A 92 -0.67 5.94 8.39
CA PHE A 92 -0.44 6.28 6.98
C PHE A 92 -1.55 5.71 6.08
N GLY A 93 -1.94 4.46 6.30
CA GLY A 93 -3.01 3.80 5.56
C GLY A 93 -4.39 4.39 5.83
N ASP A 94 -4.74 4.61 7.10
CA ASP A 94 -6.01 5.23 7.51
C ASP A 94 -6.15 6.66 6.93
N ALA A 95 -5.06 7.41 6.84
CA ALA A 95 -5.05 8.73 6.22
C ALA A 95 -5.40 8.65 4.72
N ALA A 96 -4.83 7.68 4.00
CA ALA A 96 -5.11 7.49 2.57
C ALA A 96 -6.58 7.11 2.29
N ILE A 97 -7.18 6.26 3.12
CA ILE A 97 -8.61 5.89 3.02
C ILE A 97 -9.51 7.11 3.27
N LYS A 98 -9.12 7.97 4.22
CA LYS A 98 -9.83 9.23 4.52
C LYS A 98 -9.52 10.35 3.54
N GLU A 99 -8.68 10.08 2.53
CA GLU A 99 -8.19 11.06 1.56
C GLU A 99 -7.46 12.26 2.22
N ASP A 100 -6.83 12.01 3.37
CA ASP A 100 -5.92 12.93 4.04
C ASP A 100 -4.51 12.77 3.48
N TRP A 101 -4.15 13.67 2.57
CA TRP A 101 -2.91 13.64 1.80
C TRP A 101 -1.71 14.29 2.53
N GLY A 102 -1.78 14.45 3.86
CA GLY A 102 -0.68 15.01 4.66
C GLY A 102 0.63 14.22 4.60
N TYR A 103 0.56 12.92 4.29
CA TYR A 103 1.74 12.03 4.23
C TYR A 103 2.13 11.57 2.82
N PHE A 104 1.23 11.68 1.85
CA PHE A 104 1.41 11.13 0.50
C PHE A 104 0.55 11.89 -0.51
N LYS A 105 0.96 11.92 -1.78
CA LYS A 105 0.20 12.59 -2.85
C LYS A 105 -1.01 11.77 -3.27
N GLY A 106 -2.20 12.36 -3.22
CA GLY A 106 -3.46 11.69 -3.61
C GLY A 106 -3.68 11.49 -5.10
N GLU A 107 -2.87 12.07 -5.98
CA GLU A 107 -3.01 11.88 -7.43
C GLU A 107 -2.30 10.59 -7.87
N TYR A 108 -3.05 9.61 -8.36
CA TYR A 108 -2.48 8.38 -8.88
C TYR A 108 -1.80 8.62 -10.23
N ASN A 109 -0.59 8.08 -10.37
CA ASN A 109 0.11 7.96 -11.64
C ASN A 109 0.91 6.65 -11.65
N GLY A 110 0.56 5.71 -12.54
CA GLY A 110 1.20 4.39 -12.57
C GLY A 110 2.72 4.41 -12.76
N ALA A 111 3.30 5.48 -13.31
CA ALA A 111 4.74 5.60 -13.53
C ALA A 111 5.49 6.33 -12.40
N THR A 112 4.83 7.26 -11.69
CA THR A 112 5.52 8.20 -10.78
C THR A 112 4.86 8.37 -9.41
N ASN A 113 3.64 7.89 -9.20
CA ASN A 113 2.93 7.89 -7.93
C ASN A 113 1.90 6.74 -7.88
N SER A 114 2.42 5.52 -7.70
CA SER A 114 1.68 4.27 -7.87
C SER A 114 1.46 3.53 -6.53
N CYS A 115 0.79 2.38 -6.59
CA CYS A 115 0.66 1.43 -5.47
C CYS A 115 2.01 1.01 -4.87
N VAL A 116 3.06 0.94 -5.70
CA VAL A 116 4.43 0.64 -5.28
C VAL A 116 5.00 1.80 -4.47
N ASP A 117 4.89 3.03 -4.99
CA ASP A 117 5.37 4.24 -4.31
C ASP A 117 4.66 4.49 -2.99
N PHE A 118 3.36 4.22 -2.93
CA PHE A 118 2.55 4.28 -1.72
C PHE A 118 3.07 3.33 -0.65
N THR A 119 3.27 2.05 -0.99
CA THR A 119 3.76 1.05 -0.03
C THR A 119 5.18 1.37 0.45
N TRP A 120 6.07 1.82 -0.44
CA TRP A 120 7.40 2.30 -0.03
C TRP A 120 7.33 3.56 0.85
N GLY A 121 6.40 4.47 0.57
CA GLY A 121 6.11 5.65 1.38
C GLY A 121 5.69 5.28 2.80
N ALA A 122 4.79 4.30 2.95
CA ALA A 122 4.34 3.78 4.25
C ALA A 122 5.51 3.18 5.06
N LEU A 123 6.33 2.34 4.41
CA LEU A 123 7.53 1.76 5.04
C LEU A 123 8.53 2.83 5.47
N LYS A 124 8.78 3.84 4.63
CA LYS A 124 9.65 4.95 4.99
C LYS A 124 9.08 5.75 6.17
N HIS A 125 7.78 6.03 6.17
CA HIS A 125 7.09 6.75 7.25
C HIS A 125 7.20 5.99 8.58
N ALA A 126 7.13 4.65 8.53
CA ALA A 126 7.31 3.79 9.69
C ALA A 126 8.77 3.63 10.14
N GLY A 127 9.74 4.22 9.44
CA GLY A 127 11.15 4.22 9.83
C GLY A 127 11.92 2.98 9.39
N PHE A 128 11.45 2.25 8.38
CA PHE A 128 12.24 1.17 7.79
C PHE A 128 13.45 1.74 7.02
N ASN A 129 14.61 1.13 7.22
CA ASN A 129 15.82 1.43 6.44
C ASN A 129 15.80 0.64 5.13
N ILE A 130 15.02 1.14 4.18
CA ILE A 130 14.81 0.55 2.87
C ILE A 130 15.67 1.26 1.82
N HIS A 131 16.57 0.52 1.17
CA HIS A 131 17.17 0.96 -0.09
C HIS A 131 16.23 0.56 -1.22
N ARG A 132 15.56 1.55 -1.83
CA ARG A 132 14.98 1.35 -3.17
C ARG A 132 16.16 1.28 -4.14
N PRO A 133 16.30 0.24 -4.98
CA PRO A 133 17.29 0.28 -6.05
C PRO A 133 17.00 1.52 -6.89
N ASP A 134 17.94 2.47 -6.92
CA ASP A 134 17.72 3.81 -7.43
C ASP A 134 17.35 3.78 -8.92
N GLY A 135 16.08 4.09 -9.18
CA GLY A 135 15.59 4.55 -10.47
C GLY A 135 14.71 5.77 -10.20
N HIS A 136 15.30 6.95 -10.31
CA HIS A 136 14.72 8.29 -10.13
C HIS A 136 14.77 8.88 -8.71
N HIS A 137 15.85 9.63 -8.44
CA HIS A 137 15.91 10.63 -7.38
C HIS A 137 14.81 11.67 -7.56
N THR A 138 13.87 11.75 -6.61
CA THR A 138 13.22 13.03 -6.29
C THR A 138 13.55 13.37 -4.84
N ARG A 139 14.48 14.31 -4.68
CA ARG A 139 14.98 14.81 -3.40
C ARG A 139 13.91 15.71 -2.77
N TRP A 140 13.15 15.18 -1.81
CA TRP A 140 12.34 16.01 -0.91
C TRP A 140 13.26 16.58 0.19
N HIS A 141 13.43 17.91 0.20
CA HIS A 141 13.99 18.64 1.34
C HIS A 141 12.85 18.98 2.31
N GLY A 142 12.74 18.21 3.39
CA GLY A 142 12.02 18.66 4.59
C GLY A 142 12.90 19.66 5.32
N GLY A 143 12.62 20.94 5.15
CA GLY A 143 13.17 22.01 5.96
C GLY A 143 12.27 22.24 7.18
N VAL A 144 12.86 22.10 8.36
CA VAL A 144 12.31 22.59 9.63
C VAL A 144 12.53 24.09 9.74
N ALA A 145 11.50 24.83 10.11
CA ALA A 145 11.52 26.01 11.00
C ALA A 145 10.07 26.33 11.39
#